data_AF-A0A937L1A3-F1
#
_entry.id   AF-A0A937L1A3-F1
#
_cell.length_a   1.000
_cell.length_b   1.000
_cell.length_c   1.000
_cell.angle_alpha   90.00
_cell.angle_beta   90.00
_cell.angle_gamma   90.00
#
_symmetry.space_group_name_H-M   'P 1'
#
loop_
_entity.id
_entity.type
_entity.pdbx_description
1 polymer ?
#
loop_
_entity_poly.entity_id
_entity_poly.type
_entity_poly.pdbx_seq_one_letter_code
_entity_poly.pdbx_strand_id
1 'polypeptide(L)'
;MNVILKVSMANYDAWKEEFDNHAERAAVCDDSKTTVGKVDETSCIVMLYDVDMKGMQELMGSEFMITLSEKMQIVNDEMHSFAPLQP
;
A
#
# COMPACT_ATOMS: atom_id res chain seq x y z
N MET A 1 -4.64 2.00 -12.96
CA MET A 1 -4.35 3.41 -12.61
C MET A 1 -3.13 3.43 -11.70
N ASN A 2 -2.29 4.47 -11.70
CA ASN A 2 -1.21 4.55 -10.72
C ASN A 2 -1.66 5.35 -9.50
N VAL A 3 -1.29 4.89 -8.31
CA VAL A 3 -1.73 5.45 -7.04
C VAL A 3 -0.53 5.65 -6.12
N ILE A 4 -0.46 6.82 -5.50
CA ILE A 4 0.47 7.11 -4.42
C ILE A 4 -0.31 7.26 -3.12
N LEU A 5 0.20 6.65 -2.07
CA LEU A 5 -0.41 6.58 -0.75
C LEU A 5 0.57 7.12 0.27
N LYS A 6 0.08 7.91 1.22
CA LYS A 6 0.76 8.13 2.49
C LYS A 6 0.02 7.33 3.55
N VAL A 7 0.78 6.50 4.27
CA VAL A 7 0.22 5.57 5.24
C VAL A 7 0.97 5.73 6.55
N SER A 8 0.22 5.81 7.64
CA SER A 8 0.75 5.76 9.00
C SER A 8 0.47 4.40 9.64
N MET A 9 1.34 3.99 10.56
CA MET A 9 1.29 2.73 11.30
C MET A 9 1.98 2.86 12.66
N ALA A 10 1.72 1.93 13.56
CA ALA A 10 2.35 1.90 14.89
C ALA A 10 3.88 1.69 14.84
N ASN A 11 4.36 0.94 13.85
CA ASN A 11 5.78 0.60 13.68
C ASN A 11 6.05 0.27 12.21
N TYR A 12 6.91 1.07 11.56
CA TYR A 12 7.23 0.91 10.14
C TYR A 12 7.94 -0.42 9.85
N ASP A 13 8.92 -0.83 10.64
CA ASP A 13 9.73 -2.02 10.35
C ASP A 13 8.87 -3.29 10.40
N ALA A 14 8.00 -3.40 11.41
CA ALA A 14 7.05 -4.51 11.53
C ALA A 14 6.02 -4.50 10.39
N TRP A 15 5.52 -3.32 10.03
CA TRP A 15 4.61 -3.18 8.88
C TRP A 15 5.29 -3.57 7.56
N LYS A 16 6.56 -3.19 7.37
CA LYS A 16 7.32 -3.47 6.16
C LYS A 16 7.54 -4.97 5.98
N GLU A 17 7.77 -5.70 7.07
CA GLU A 17 7.88 -7.16 7.04
C GLU A 17 6.59 -7.83 6.55
N GLU A 18 5.42 -7.44 7.08
CA GLU A 18 4.14 -7.98 6.59
C GLU A 18 3.85 -7.53 5.15
N PHE A 19 4.18 -6.28 4.81
CA PHE A 19 4.00 -5.74 3.47
C PHE A 19 4.81 -6.51 2.43
N ASP A 20 6.07 -6.82 2.72
CA ASP A 20 6.96 -7.55 1.80
C ASP A 20 6.55 -9.01 1.63
N ASN A 21 5.95 -9.61 2.66
CA ASN A 21 5.46 -10.99 2.61
C ASN A 21 4.06 -11.12 1.98
N HIS A 22 3.38 -10.02 1.67
CA HIS A 22 2.04 -10.03 1.11
C HIS A 22 2.03 -10.24 -0.42
N ALA A 23 2.15 -11.51 -0.84
CA ALA A 23 2.19 -11.89 -2.26
C ALA A 23 0.89 -11.61 -3.03
N GLU A 24 -0.26 -11.57 -2.36
CA GLU A 24 -1.58 -11.38 -3.00
C GLU A 24 -1.74 -9.99 -3.64
N ARG A 25 -0.91 -9.01 -3.23
CA ARG A 25 -0.86 -7.67 -3.85
C ARG A 25 -0.56 -7.73 -5.36
N ALA A 26 0.21 -8.72 -5.81
CA ALA A 26 0.52 -8.90 -7.24
C ALA A 26 -0.71 -9.22 -8.10
N ALA A 27 -1.84 -9.61 -7.50
CA ALA A 27 -3.10 -9.80 -8.22
C ALA A 27 -3.82 -8.48 -8.56
N VAL A 28 -3.49 -7.39 -7.86
CA VAL A 28 -4.24 -6.12 -7.96
C VAL A 28 -3.39 -4.93 -8.43
N CYS A 29 -2.08 -5.10 -8.60
CA CYS A 29 -1.19 -4.09 -9.19
C CYS A 29 0.09 -4.71 -9.76
N ASP A 30 0.86 -3.92 -10.52
CA ASP A 30 2.22 -4.29 -10.93
C ASP A 30 3.18 -4.21 -9.74
N ASP A 31 3.28 -5.32 -9.00
CA ASP A 31 4.11 -5.41 -7.80
C ASP A 31 5.61 -5.22 -8.09
N SER A 32 6.06 -5.54 -9.31
CA SER A 32 7.46 -5.38 -9.70
C SER A 32 7.93 -3.92 -9.73
N LYS A 33 6.99 -2.97 -9.86
CA LYS A 33 7.24 -1.52 -9.81
C LYS A 33 6.85 -0.89 -8.48
N THR A 34 6.25 -1.66 -7.57
CA THR A 34 5.80 -1.14 -6.28
C THR A 34 7.00 -0.60 -5.50
N THR A 35 6.89 0.65 -5.09
CA THR A 35 7.98 1.35 -4.39
C THR A 35 7.48 1.83 -3.05
N VAL A 36 8.28 1.59 -2.00
CA VAL A 36 7.98 2.03 -0.64
C VAL A 36 9.13 2.90 -0.13
N GLY A 37 8.82 4.11 0.31
CA GLY A 37 9.76 5.01 0.97
C GLY A 37 9.38 5.20 2.43
N LYS A 38 10.29 4.87 3.36
CA LYS A 38 10.13 5.24 4.78
C LYS A 38 10.14 6.77 4.91
N VAL A 39 9.14 7.32 5.59
CA VAL A 39 9.12 8.75 5.95
C VAL A 39 9.70 8.93 7.34
N ASP A 40 9.19 8.16 8.30
CA ASP A 40 9.71 8.06 9.67
C ASP A 40 9.39 6.67 10.26
N GLU A 41 9.54 6.50 11.58
CA GLU A 41 9.31 5.23 12.28
C GLU A 41 7.85 4.77 12.29
N THR A 42 6.93 5.66 11.90
CA THR A 42 5.48 5.46 12.00
C THR A 42 4.74 5.77 10.70
N SER A 43 5.45 6.09 9.62
CA SER A 43 4.82 6.44 8.36
C SER A 43 5.69 6.16 7.14
N CYS A 44 5.03 5.96 6.00
CA CYS A 44 5.67 5.71 4.73
C CYS A 44 4.85 6.24 3.55
N ILE A 45 5.50 6.29 2.39
CA ILE A 45 4.86 6.53 1.10
C ILE A 45 4.94 5.25 0.27
N VAL A 46 3.81 4.84 -0.29
CA VAL A 46 3.70 3.68 -1.18
C VAL A 46 3.26 4.14 -2.56
N MET A 47 4.01 3.76 -3.59
CA MET A 47 3.66 3.95 -4.99
C MET A 47 3.27 2.60 -5.60
N LEU A 48 2.06 2.53 -6.13
CA LEU A 48 1.50 1.37 -6.80
C LEU A 48 1.20 1.72 -8.27
N TYR A 49 1.50 0.78 -9.16
CA TYR A 49 1.36 0.95 -10.60
C TYR A 49 0.33 -0.01 -11.16
N ASP A 50 -0.37 0.41 -12.22
CA ASP A 50 -1.36 -0.42 -12.92
C ASP A 50 -2.40 -1.08 -11.99
N VAL A 51 -2.83 -0.33 -10.98
CA VAL A 51 -3.78 -0.78 -9.96
C VAL A 51 -5.14 -1.10 -10.58
N ASP A 52 -5.65 -2.29 -10.29
CA ASP A 52 -7.06 -2.64 -10.37
C ASP A 52 -7.77 -2.18 -9.09
N MET A 53 -8.49 -1.05 -9.19
CA MET A 53 -9.18 -0.47 -8.05
C MET A 53 -10.29 -1.37 -7.50
N LYS A 54 -10.90 -2.22 -8.33
CA LYS A 54 -11.95 -3.12 -7.87
C LYS A 54 -11.35 -4.26 -7.05
N GLY A 55 -10.34 -4.95 -7.61
CA GLY A 55 -9.60 -5.98 -6.89
C GLY A 55 -8.96 -5.44 -5.60
N MET A 56 -8.42 -4.22 -5.64
CA MET A 56 -7.86 -3.59 -4.44
C MET A 56 -8.92 -3.34 -3.35
N GLN A 57 -10.13 -2.89 -3.71
CA GLN A 57 -11.22 -2.73 -2.73
C GLN A 57 -11.63 -4.05 -2.10
N GLU A 58 -11.70 -5.13 -2.90
CA GLU A 58 -12.00 -6.47 -2.42
C GLU A 58 -10.89 -6.98 -1.49
N LEU A 59 -9.62 -6.78 -1.86
CA LEU A 59 -8.46 -7.15 -1.04
C LEU A 59 -8.45 -6.40 0.30
N MET A 60 -8.66 -5.07 0.29
CA MET A 60 -8.71 -4.26 1.52
C MET A 60 -9.91 -4.63 2.41
N GLY A 61 -10.99 -5.14 1.82
CA GLY A 61 -12.16 -5.66 2.54
C GLY A 61 -12.01 -7.10 3.05
N SER A 62 -10.89 -7.77 2.76
CA SER A 62 -10.63 -9.13 3.25
C SER A 62 -10.39 -9.14 4.77
N GLU A 63 -10.76 -10.24 5.42
CA GLU A 63 -10.55 -10.42 6.86
C GLU A 63 -9.07 -10.28 7.26
N PHE A 64 -8.16 -10.76 6.40
CA PHE A 64 -6.72 -10.61 6.58
C PHE A 64 -6.32 -9.13 6.65
N MET A 65 -6.71 -8.33 5.66
CA MET A 65 -6.34 -6.91 5.60
C MET A 65 -7.00 -6.09 6.71
N ILE A 66 -8.24 -6.40 7.07
CA ILE A 66 -8.93 -5.76 8.22
C ILE A 66 -8.15 -6.05 9.51
N THR A 67 -7.84 -7.32 9.78
CA THR A 67 -7.11 -7.73 10.99
C THR A 67 -5.71 -7.12 11.03
N LEU A 68 -5.00 -7.10 9.91
CA LEU A 68 -3.67 -6.51 9.82
C LEU A 68 -3.72 -5.00 10.08
N SER A 69 -4.71 -4.31 9.49
CA SER A 69 -4.89 -2.87 9.66
C SER A 69 -5.16 -2.49 11.10
N GLU A 70 -6.00 -3.25 11.81
CA GLU A 70 -6.26 -3.04 13.24
C GLU A 70 -5.03 -3.33 14.10
N LYS A 71 -4.38 -4.49 13.88
CA LYS A 71 -3.19 -4.92 14.64
C LYS A 71 -2.04 -3.92 14.54
N MET A 72 -1.82 -3.36 13.35
CA MET A 72 -0.70 -2.47 13.07
C MET A 72 -1.08 -0.98 13.09
N GLN A 73 -2.35 -0.67 13.39
CA GLN A 73 -2.89 0.69 13.40
C GLN A 73 -2.65 1.41 12.08
N ILE A 74 -2.88 0.70 10.97
CA ILE A 74 -2.68 1.24 9.62
C ILE A 74 -3.75 2.28 9.34
N VAL A 75 -3.32 3.48 8.95
CA VAL A 75 -4.18 4.58 8.54
C VAL A 75 -3.75 5.06 7.16
N ASN A 76 -4.71 5.13 6.24
CA ASN A 76 -4.49 5.80 4.96
C ASN A 76 -4.69 7.31 5.16
N ASP A 77 -3.60 8.06 5.22
CA ASP A 77 -3.64 9.50 5.45
C ASP A 77 -3.99 10.27 4.17
N GLU A 78 -3.37 9.86 3.06
CA GLU A 78 -3.50 10.53 1.77
C GLU A 78 -3.47 9.49 0.64
N MET A 79 -4.33 9.67 -0.37
CA MET A 79 -4.36 8.87 -1.58
C MET A 79 -4.52 9.77 -2.80
N HIS A 80 -3.60 9.66 -3.75
CA HIS A 80 -3.62 10.42 -4.99
C HIS A 80 -3.35 9.52 -6.19
N SER A 81 -3.93 9.86 -7.34
CA SER A 81 -3.52 9.27 -8.61
C SER A 81 -2.38 10.07 -9.22
N PHE A 82 -1.53 9.40 -10.00
CA PHE A 82 -0.47 10.05 -10.76
C PHE A 82 -0.33 9.45 -12.16
N ALA A 83 0.29 10.21 -13.06
CA ALA A 83 0.58 9.79 -14.42
C ALA A 83 2.02 10.18 -14.79
N PRO A 84 2.68 9.43 -15.68
CA PRO A 84 3.96 9.84 -16.23
C PRO A 84 3.85 11.21 -16.90
N LEU A 85 4.92 12.00 -16.83
CA LEU A 85 5.02 13.22 -17.61
C LEU A 85 4.98 12.89 -19.10
N GLN A 86 4.30 13.73 -19.88
CA GLN A 86 4.42 13.65 -21.33
C GLN A 86 5.81 14.16 -21.74
N PRO A 87 6.47 13.52 -22.73
CA PRO A 87 7.76 13.96 -23.24
C PRO A 87 7.77 15.40 -23.74
#